data_AF-D1JCM0-F1
#
_entry.id   AF-D1JCM0-F1
#
_cell.length_a   1.000
_cell.length_b   1.000
_cell.length_c   1.000
_cell.angle_alpha   90.00
_cell.angle_beta   90.00
_cell.angle_gamma   90.00
#
_symmetry.space_group_name_H-M   'P 1'
#
loop_
_entity.id
_entity.type
_entity.pdbx_description
1 polymer ?
#
loop_
_entity_poly.entity_id
_entity_poly.type
_entity_poly.pdbx_seq_one_letter_code
_entity_poly.pdbx_strand_id
1 'polypeptide(L)'
;MLNGLLFKRQVLKSKNIDLILNNGHELGLHGYDHYNWMNKLDAKSGEEIGALIARGCELFEQAFGFYPKSFASPGFKVTPDFLSVLDDFEFYYASDFLAAVAFYPEIEGRVCRTLQIPVSMRSIGEHEETGLSDAQIQHVVMEKLSSSPPFILYCHPSYEPVFKPALLDRILTCMAKTTQVMTLEKIASRVKA
;
A
#
# COMPACT_ATOMS: atom_id res chain seq x y z
N MET A 1 -17.65 -6.95 -12.64
CA MET A 1 -16.61 -6.16 -11.94
C MET A 1 -17.22 -5.66 -10.65
N LEU A 2 -16.65 -6.04 -9.50
CA LEU A 2 -16.93 -5.35 -8.24
C LEU A 2 -16.34 -3.95 -8.39
N ASN A 3 -17.15 -2.90 -8.34
CA ASN A 3 -16.72 -1.51 -8.60
C ASN A 3 -15.79 -0.94 -7.52
N GLY A 4 -15.08 -1.76 -6.75
CA GLY A 4 -14.17 -1.32 -5.68
C GLY A 4 -14.82 -0.61 -4.49
N LEU A 5 -16.14 -0.36 -4.53
CA LEU A 5 -16.85 0.35 -3.47
C LEU A 5 -17.22 -0.61 -2.33
N LEU A 6 -16.53 -0.49 -1.20
CA LEU A 6 -16.90 -1.12 0.06
C LEU A 6 -17.96 -0.26 0.76
N PHE A 7 -19.15 -0.80 0.99
CA PHE A 7 -20.18 -0.09 1.75
C PHE A 7 -19.89 -0.16 3.26
N LYS A 8 -20.17 0.93 3.99
CA LYS A 8 -19.98 1.05 5.46
C LYS A 8 -20.47 -0.18 6.24
N ARG A 9 -21.64 -0.74 5.86
CA ARG A 9 -22.21 -1.93 6.50
C ARG A 9 -21.38 -3.21 6.31
N GLN A 10 -20.68 -3.34 5.18
CA GLN A 10 -19.81 -4.48 4.89
C GLN A 10 -18.51 -4.38 5.67
N VAL A 11 -17.94 -3.17 5.76
CA VAL A 11 -16.73 -2.90 6.55
C VAL A 11 -16.98 -3.16 8.04
N LEU A 12 -18.03 -2.56 8.61
CA LEU A 12 -18.36 -2.66 10.04
C LEU A 12 -18.78 -4.07 10.51
N LYS A 13 -19.10 -4.98 9.59
CA LYS A 13 -19.46 -6.38 9.92
C LYS A 13 -18.39 -7.37 9.48
N SER A 14 -17.26 -6.89 8.98
CA SER A 14 -16.20 -7.74 8.47
C SER A 14 -15.38 -8.32 9.60
N LYS A 15 -15.64 -9.59 9.92
CA LYS A 15 -14.80 -10.35 10.86
C LYS A 15 -13.32 -10.36 10.47
N ASN A 16 -13.01 -10.22 9.18
CA ASN A 16 -11.63 -10.17 8.70
C ASN A 16 -10.93 -8.88 9.13
N ILE A 17 -11.64 -7.73 9.12
CA ILE A 17 -11.05 -6.47 9.57
C ILE A 17 -10.88 -6.46 11.09
N ASP A 18 -11.84 -7.01 11.82
CA ASP A 18 -11.70 -7.22 13.27
C ASP A 18 -10.46 -8.07 13.60
N LEU A 19 -10.22 -9.14 12.83
CA LEU A 19 -9.02 -9.98 13.00
C LEU A 19 -7.73 -9.19 12.72
N ILE A 20 -7.70 -8.33 11.70
CA ILE A 20 -6.52 -7.49 11.39
C ILE A 20 -6.19 -6.60 12.60
N LEU A 21 -7.19 -5.87 13.12
CA LEU A 21 -7.02 -4.97 14.25
C LEU A 21 -6.65 -5.71 15.55
N ASN A 22 -7.35 -6.80 15.86
CA ASN A 22 -7.13 -7.55 17.11
C ASN A 22 -5.77 -8.23 17.17
N ASN A 23 -5.12 -8.49 16.03
CA ASN A 23 -3.76 -9.02 15.95
C ASN A 23 -2.69 -7.91 15.89
N GLY A 24 -3.08 -6.65 16.05
CA GLY A 24 -2.15 -5.51 16.08
C GLY A 24 -1.55 -5.16 14.71
N HIS A 25 -2.21 -5.56 13.62
CA HIS A 25 -1.83 -5.10 12.29
C HIS A 25 -2.25 -3.64 12.08
N GLU A 26 -1.46 -2.95 11.27
CA GLU A 26 -1.74 -1.58 10.85
C GLU A 26 -2.84 -1.53 9.78
N LEU A 27 -3.67 -0.48 9.82
CA LEU A 27 -4.63 -0.14 8.76
C LEU A 27 -4.29 1.23 8.15
N GLY A 28 -4.20 1.26 6.82
CA GLY A 28 -4.04 2.48 6.02
C GLY A 28 -5.16 2.64 5.00
N LEU A 29 -5.26 3.82 4.39
CA LEU A 29 -6.23 4.13 3.35
C LEU A 29 -5.71 3.71 1.97
N HIS A 30 -6.49 2.94 1.23
CA HIS A 30 -6.19 2.55 -0.15
C HIS A 30 -7.20 3.17 -1.13
N GLY A 31 -7.38 4.49 -1.03
CA GLY A 31 -8.42 5.23 -1.75
C GLY A 31 -9.85 4.88 -1.34
N TYR A 32 -10.81 5.49 -2.04
CA TYR A 32 -12.26 5.26 -1.86
C TYR A 32 -12.90 4.59 -3.08
N ASP A 33 -12.58 5.09 -4.27
CA ASP A 33 -13.07 4.58 -5.55
C ASP A 33 -11.88 4.09 -6.38
N HIS A 34 -11.52 2.82 -6.17
CA HIS A 34 -10.34 2.20 -6.78
C HIS A 34 -10.39 2.27 -8.33
N TYR A 35 -11.58 2.10 -8.92
CA TYR A 35 -11.73 2.12 -10.37
C TYR A 35 -11.51 3.54 -10.92
N ASN A 36 -12.17 4.54 -10.32
CA ASN A 36 -12.04 5.92 -10.75
C ASN A 36 -10.62 6.44 -10.56
N TRP A 37 -9.99 6.10 -9.43
CA TRP A 37 -8.60 6.45 -9.17
C TRP A 37 -7.67 5.92 -10.26
N MET A 38 -7.65 4.60 -10.47
CA MET A 38 -6.71 3.96 -11.37
C MET A 38 -6.87 4.41 -12.83
N ASN A 39 -8.10 4.69 -13.27
CA ASN A 39 -8.40 4.94 -14.69
C ASN A 39 -8.57 6.42 -15.05
N LYS A 40 -8.80 7.31 -14.08
CA LYS A 40 -9.20 8.70 -14.37
C LYS A 40 -8.40 9.76 -13.60
N LEU A 41 -7.41 9.38 -12.78
CA LEU A 41 -6.64 10.34 -12.00
C LEU A 41 -5.99 11.43 -12.85
N ASP A 42 -5.46 11.08 -14.03
CA ASP A 42 -4.77 12.04 -14.92
C ASP A 42 -5.66 13.17 -15.43
N ALA A 43 -6.99 12.97 -15.44
CA ALA A 43 -7.96 13.93 -15.92
C ALA A 43 -8.60 14.77 -14.79
N LYS A 44 -8.17 14.57 -13.54
CA LYS A 44 -8.73 15.25 -12.37
C LYS A 44 -7.94 16.48 -12.00
N SER A 45 -8.66 17.52 -11.61
CA SER A 45 -8.10 18.67 -10.93
C SER A 45 -7.65 18.32 -9.50
N GLY A 46 -6.78 19.14 -8.91
CA GLY A 46 -6.39 19.01 -7.50
C GLY A 46 -7.59 19.02 -6.53
N GLU A 47 -8.64 19.81 -6.82
CA GLU A 47 -9.88 19.83 -6.02
C GLU A 47 -10.61 18.48 -6.06
N GLU A 48 -10.75 17.89 -7.25
CA GLU A 48 -11.38 16.57 -7.40
C GLU A 48 -10.56 15.46 -6.75
N ILE A 49 -9.23 15.54 -6.81
CA ILE A 49 -8.33 14.61 -6.13
C ILE A 49 -8.50 14.74 -4.61
N GLY A 50 -8.48 15.97 -4.09
CA GLY A 50 -8.70 16.25 -2.67
C GLY A 50 -10.04 15.72 -2.18
N ALA A 51 -11.12 15.92 -2.95
CA ALA A 51 -12.44 15.39 -2.63
C ALA A 51 -12.45 13.85 -2.56
N LEU A 52 -11.71 13.14 -3.43
CA LEU A 52 -11.61 11.69 -3.39
C LEU A 52 -10.87 11.19 -2.15
N ILE A 53 -9.75 11.83 -1.78
CA ILE A 53 -8.97 11.45 -0.60
C ILE A 53 -9.78 11.76 0.68
N ALA A 54 -10.37 12.96 0.76
CA ALA A 54 -11.21 13.37 1.89
C ALA A 54 -12.37 12.41 2.11
N ARG A 55 -13.03 11.98 1.03
CA ARG A 55 -14.11 10.99 1.14
C ARG A 55 -13.63 9.65 1.67
N GLY A 56 -12.44 9.21 1.27
CA GLY A 56 -11.81 8.00 1.80
C GLY A 56 -11.51 8.12 3.30
N CYS A 57 -10.91 9.23 3.72
CA CYS A 57 -10.60 9.49 5.13
C CYS A 57 -11.87 9.55 5.99
N GLU A 58 -12.90 10.25 5.54
CA GLU A 58 -14.19 10.36 6.24
C GLU A 58 -14.82 8.97 6.47
N LEU A 59 -14.85 8.13 5.42
CA LEU A 59 -15.42 6.79 5.52
C LEU A 59 -14.58 5.85 6.37
N PHE A 60 -13.25 5.99 6.30
CA PHE A 60 -12.31 5.25 7.15
C PHE A 60 -12.54 5.59 8.62
N GLU A 61 -12.55 6.87 8.97
CA GLU A 61 -12.74 7.34 10.34
C GLU A 61 -14.12 6.95 10.87
N GLN A 62 -15.16 7.07 10.05
CA GLN A 62 -16.50 6.58 10.41
C GLN A 62 -16.57 5.07 10.65
N ALA A 63 -15.69 4.28 10.02
CA ALA A 63 -15.67 2.83 10.15
C ALA A 63 -14.85 2.38 11.37
N PHE A 64 -13.74 3.06 11.67
CA PHE A 64 -12.75 2.57 12.63
C PHE A 64 -12.58 3.46 13.86
N GLY A 65 -13.14 4.68 13.85
CA GLY A 65 -13.06 5.62 14.96
C GLY A 65 -11.71 6.34 15.10
N PHE A 66 -10.83 6.25 14.09
CA PHE A 66 -9.56 6.96 14.04
C PHE A 66 -9.22 7.34 12.59
N TYR A 67 -8.43 8.40 12.43
CA TYR A 67 -7.96 8.88 11.13
C TYR A 67 -6.86 7.96 10.54
N PRO A 68 -6.86 7.66 9.23
CA PRO A 68 -5.84 6.81 8.62
C PRO A 68 -4.45 7.44 8.72
N LYS A 69 -3.47 6.68 9.23
CA LYS A 69 -2.08 7.17 9.33
C LYS A 69 -1.32 7.13 8.01
N SER A 70 -1.78 6.35 7.05
CA SER A 70 -1.06 6.14 5.80
C SER A 70 -1.98 6.02 4.59
N PHE A 71 -1.39 6.25 3.43
CA PHE A 71 -2.06 6.15 2.14
C PHE A 71 -1.30 5.21 1.20
N ALA A 72 -2.02 4.45 0.38
CA ALA A 72 -1.45 3.75 -0.76
C ALA A 72 -2.35 3.98 -1.97
N SER A 73 -1.80 4.50 -3.06
CA SER A 73 -2.56 4.82 -4.27
C SER A 73 -3.05 3.56 -4.98
N PRO A 74 -4.35 3.46 -5.29
CA PRO A 74 -4.89 2.41 -6.15
C PRO A 74 -4.10 2.26 -7.45
N GLY A 75 -3.55 1.06 -7.68
CA GLY A 75 -2.77 0.72 -8.87
C GLY A 75 -1.44 1.48 -9.01
N PHE A 76 -0.86 1.99 -7.91
CA PHE A 76 0.34 2.84 -7.92
C PHE A 76 0.20 4.06 -8.84
N LYS A 77 -1.03 4.53 -9.06
CA LYS A 77 -1.34 5.64 -9.95
C LYS A 77 -1.18 6.96 -9.20
N VAL A 78 -0.23 7.76 -9.66
CA VAL A 78 0.14 9.06 -9.07
C VAL A 78 0.22 10.15 -10.15
N THR A 79 -0.03 11.40 -9.77
CA THR A 79 0.17 12.61 -10.57
C THR A 79 0.84 13.69 -9.72
N PRO A 80 1.49 14.72 -10.30
CA PRO A 80 2.04 15.84 -9.54
C PRO A 80 0.99 16.55 -8.67
N ASP A 81 -0.21 16.78 -9.21
CA ASP A 81 -1.32 17.37 -8.48
C ASP A 81 -1.73 16.50 -7.28
N PHE A 82 -1.80 15.18 -7.46
CA PHE A 82 -2.09 14.25 -6.37
C PHE A 82 -1.06 14.35 -5.24
N LEU A 83 0.22 14.28 -5.57
CA LEU A 83 1.30 14.33 -4.59
C LEU A 83 1.29 15.65 -3.81
N SER A 84 1.00 16.76 -4.50
CA SER A 84 0.86 18.08 -3.87
C SER A 84 -0.34 18.14 -2.92
N VAL A 85 -1.48 17.60 -3.34
CA VAL A 85 -2.72 17.54 -2.53
C VAL A 85 -2.59 16.59 -1.34
N LEU A 86 -1.86 15.48 -1.50
CA LEU A 86 -1.70 14.46 -0.45
C LEU A 86 -1.09 15.06 0.83
N ASP A 87 -0.20 16.04 0.68
CA ASP A 87 0.44 16.73 1.80
C ASP A 87 -0.55 17.47 2.72
N ASP A 88 -1.73 17.86 2.22
CA ASP A 88 -2.74 18.55 3.01
C ASP A 88 -3.52 17.60 3.93
N PHE A 89 -3.39 16.29 3.73
CA PHE A 89 -4.05 15.25 4.53
C PHE A 89 -3.20 14.73 5.70
N GLU A 90 -1.96 15.22 5.82
CA GLU A 90 -1.03 14.94 6.94
C GLU A 90 -0.84 13.45 7.23
N PHE A 91 -0.87 12.60 6.20
CA PHE A 91 -0.52 11.18 6.34
C PHE A 91 0.91 11.06 6.89
N TYR A 92 1.09 10.15 7.84
CA TYR A 92 2.41 9.91 8.42
C TYR A 92 3.38 9.35 7.37
N TYR A 93 2.91 8.51 6.47
CA TYR A 93 3.66 8.08 5.29
C TYR A 93 2.69 7.62 4.19
N ALA A 94 3.19 7.44 2.98
CA ALA A 94 2.45 6.80 1.89
C ALA A 94 3.30 5.74 1.20
N SER A 95 2.67 4.83 0.45
CA SER A 95 3.31 3.71 -0.25
C SER A 95 2.85 3.66 -1.70
N ASP A 96 3.09 4.75 -2.42
CA ASP A 96 2.52 4.97 -3.76
C ASP A 96 3.42 4.50 -4.91
N PHE A 97 4.65 4.07 -4.60
CA PHE A 97 5.69 3.84 -5.59
C PHE A 97 6.30 2.44 -5.47
N LEU A 98 6.79 1.95 -6.61
CA LEU A 98 7.79 0.90 -6.69
C LEU A 98 9.17 1.55 -6.80
N ALA A 99 9.98 1.47 -5.75
CA ALA A 99 11.31 2.09 -5.69
C ALA A 99 12.20 1.40 -4.65
N ALA A 100 13.51 1.67 -4.71
CA ALA A 100 14.50 0.99 -3.88
C ALA A 100 14.60 1.53 -2.45
N VAL A 101 14.34 2.83 -2.25
CA VAL A 101 14.55 3.51 -0.96
C VAL A 101 13.41 4.47 -0.67
N ALA A 102 13.18 4.75 0.62
CA ALA A 102 12.22 5.76 1.05
C ALA A 102 12.69 7.17 0.64
N PHE A 103 11.75 8.04 0.28
CA PHE A 103 12.06 9.39 -0.22
C PHE A 103 10.89 10.35 -0.05
N TYR A 104 11.16 11.64 -0.23
CA TYR A 104 10.14 12.68 -0.40
C TYR A 104 10.09 13.06 -1.88
N PRO A 105 8.92 12.95 -2.55
CA PRO A 105 8.81 13.33 -3.95
C PRO A 105 9.16 14.80 -4.19
N GLU A 106 9.76 15.11 -5.33
CA GLU A 106 10.04 16.48 -5.76
C GLU A 106 9.26 16.81 -7.04
N ILE A 107 8.55 17.92 -7.04
CA ILE A 107 7.72 18.41 -8.14
C ILE A 107 8.16 19.82 -8.46
N GLU A 108 8.71 20.03 -9.65
CA GLU A 108 9.13 21.36 -10.13
C GLU A 108 10.01 22.13 -9.10
N GLY A 109 10.95 21.43 -8.45
CA GLY A 109 11.83 22.01 -7.44
C GLY A 109 11.23 22.14 -6.04
N ARG A 110 9.99 21.68 -5.82
CA ARG A 110 9.34 21.65 -4.51
C ARG A 110 9.29 20.23 -3.96
N VAL A 111 9.86 20.04 -2.78
CA VAL A 111 9.84 18.77 -2.07
C VAL A 111 8.52 18.62 -1.31
N CYS A 112 7.80 17.52 -1.56
CA CYS A 112 6.58 17.14 -0.85
C CYS A 112 6.91 16.74 0.60
N ARG A 113 5.94 16.86 1.50
CA ARG A 113 6.08 16.64 2.94
C ARG A 113 5.72 15.21 3.37
N THR A 114 4.97 14.48 2.56
CA THR A 114 4.58 13.10 2.85
C THR A 114 5.70 12.13 2.47
N LEU A 115 6.23 11.41 3.46
CA LEU A 115 7.27 10.40 3.25
C LEU A 115 6.71 9.23 2.41
N GLN A 116 7.40 8.86 1.33
CA GLN A 116 7.10 7.66 0.57
C GLN A 116 7.94 6.48 1.07
N ILE A 117 7.26 5.39 1.42
CA ILE A 117 7.84 4.08 1.72
C ILE A 117 7.41 3.15 0.59
N PRO A 118 8.21 3.03 -0.47
CA PRO A 118 7.83 2.28 -1.65
C PRO A 118 7.78 0.77 -1.39
N VAL A 119 6.98 0.07 -2.18
CA VAL A 119 7.11 -1.38 -2.32
C VAL A 119 8.43 -1.70 -3.02
N SER A 120 9.07 -2.82 -2.66
CA SER A 120 10.42 -3.14 -3.14
C SER A 120 10.46 -3.95 -4.43
N MET A 121 9.33 -4.55 -4.80
CA MET A 121 9.17 -5.38 -5.99
C MET A 121 7.71 -5.40 -6.41
N ARG A 122 7.40 -5.87 -7.62
CA ARG A 122 6.03 -6.20 -8.03
C ARG A 122 5.49 -7.35 -7.18
N SER A 123 4.17 -7.51 -7.14
CA SER A 123 3.56 -8.62 -6.39
C SER A 123 3.95 -9.98 -6.96
N ILE A 124 3.71 -11.04 -6.19
CA ILE A 124 3.90 -12.41 -6.66
C ILE A 124 3.05 -12.68 -7.90
N GLY A 125 1.80 -12.20 -7.91
CA GLY A 125 0.90 -12.34 -9.05
C GLY A 125 1.41 -11.66 -10.31
N GLU A 126 1.87 -10.41 -10.20
CA GLU A 126 2.42 -9.70 -11.36
C GLU A 126 3.71 -10.33 -11.90
N HIS A 127 4.53 -10.96 -11.05
CA HIS A 127 5.68 -11.73 -11.54
C HIS A 127 5.26 -13.01 -12.25
N GLU A 128 4.24 -13.71 -11.77
CA GLU A 128 3.68 -14.86 -12.48
C GLU A 128 3.13 -14.46 -13.86
N GLU A 129 2.44 -13.32 -13.98
CA GLU A 129 1.93 -12.81 -15.26
C GLU A 129 3.04 -12.56 -16.28
N THR A 130 4.26 -12.29 -15.83
CA THR A 130 5.45 -12.19 -16.70
C THR A 130 6.07 -13.54 -17.08
N GLY A 131 5.48 -14.65 -16.65
CA GLY A 131 5.89 -16.02 -17.01
C GLY A 131 6.88 -16.67 -16.05
N LEU A 132 7.14 -16.07 -14.88
CA LEU A 132 8.06 -16.64 -13.90
C LEU A 132 7.42 -17.83 -13.17
N SER A 133 8.20 -18.89 -12.99
CA SER A 133 7.84 -20.00 -12.10
C SER A 133 7.93 -19.61 -10.62
N ASP A 134 7.22 -20.33 -9.75
CA ASP A 134 7.28 -20.13 -8.31
C ASP A 134 8.71 -20.12 -7.75
N ALA A 135 9.60 -20.96 -8.28
CA ALA A 135 10.99 -21.03 -7.86
C ALA A 135 11.77 -19.75 -8.25
N GLN A 136 11.53 -19.22 -9.45
CA GLN A 136 12.12 -17.96 -9.90
C GLN A 136 11.59 -16.77 -9.10
N ILE A 137 10.28 -16.73 -8.82
CA ILE A 137 9.67 -15.69 -7.98
C ILE A 137 10.27 -15.73 -6.58
N GLN A 138 10.37 -16.92 -5.97
CA GLN A 138 11.00 -17.08 -4.67
C GLN A 138 12.45 -16.57 -4.68
N HIS A 139 13.21 -16.87 -5.74
CA HIS A 139 14.57 -16.38 -5.88
C HIS A 139 14.64 -14.84 -5.94
N VAL A 140 13.76 -14.20 -6.72
CA VAL A 140 13.66 -12.73 -6.79
C VAL A 140 13.36 -12.13 -5.42
N VAL A 141 12.39 -12.69 -4.68
CA VAL A 141 12.03 -12.19 -3.34
C VAL A 141 13.22 -12.31 -2.39
N MET A 142 13.92 -13.44 -2.37
CA MET A 142 15.06 -13.66 -1.46
C MET A 142 16.27 -12.80 -1.82
N GLU A 143 16.51 -12.55 -3.11
CA GLU A 143 17.54 -11.63 -3.57
C GLU A 143 17.25 -10.20 -3.06
N LYS A 144 16.05 -9.70 -3.30
CA LYS A 144 15.62 -8.37 -2.86
C LYS A 144 15.61 -8.20 -1.34
N LEU A 145 15.13 -9.21 -0.62
CA LEU A 145 15.14 -9.24 0.85
C LEU A 145 16.57 -9.08 1.40
N SER A 146 17.55 -9.68 0.73
CA SER A 146 18.95 -9.65 1.18
C SER A 146 19.70 -8.39 0.73
N SER A 147 19.37 -7.85 -0.45
CA SER A 147 20.10 -6.75 -1.06
C SER A 147 19.55 -5.35 -0.73
N SER A 148 18.29 -5.25 -0.30
CA SER A 148 17.58 -3.96 -0.20
C SER A 148 16.76 -3.79 1.10
N PRO A 149 17.38 -3.71 2.29
CA PRO A 149 16.66 -3.39 3.52
C PRO A 149 16.37 -1.88 3.66
N PRO A 150 15.17 -1.46 4.13
CA PRO A 150 14.02 -2.30 4.42
C PRO A 150 13.38 -2.86 3.13
N PHE A 151 13.00 -4.13 3.17
CA PHE A 151 12.27 -4.78 2.07
C PHE A 151 10.78 -4.78 2.37
N ILE A 152 9.99 -4.23 1.45
CA ILE A 152 8.54 -4.11 1.53
C ILE A 152 7.92 -5.04 0.48
N LEU A 153 7.31 -6.12 0.97
CA LEU A 153 6.46 -7.01 0.20
C LEU A 153 5.00 -6.56 0.32
N TYR A 154 4.28 -6.50 -0.79
CA TYR A 154 2.82 -6.36 -0.78
C TYR A 154 2.16 -7.58 -1.43
N CYS A 155 0.91 -7.80 -1.05
CA CYS A 155 0.08 -8.88 -1.58
C CYS A 155 -1.37 -8.43 -1.71
N HIS A 156 -2.11 -9.11 -2.57
CA HIS A 156 -3.53 -8.99 -2.76
C HIS A 156 -4.23 -10.14 -2.03
N PRO A 157 -5.11 -9.89 -1.05
CA PRO A 157 -5.89 -10.94 -0.41
C PRO A 157 -6.70 -11.80 -1.39
N SER A 158 -6.99 -11.28 -2.58
CA SER A 158 -7.69 -11.98 -3.67
C SER A 158 -6.79 -12.85 -4.54
N TYR A 159 -5.46 -12.77 -4.42
CA TYR A 159 -4.53 -13.49 -5.31
C TYR A 159 -3.58 -14.42 -4.56
N GLU A 160 -2.58 -13.90 -3.86
CA GLU A 160 -1.47 -14.69 -3.29
C GLU A 160 -1.93 -15.81 -2.35
N PRO A 161 -2.81 -15.56 -1.35
CA PRO A 161 -3.28 -16.64 -0.48
C PRO A 161 -4.24 -17.61 -1.20
N VAL A 162 -4.80 -17.24 -2.35
CA VAL A 162 -5.78 -18.05 -3.10
C VAL A 162 -5.08 -18.96 -4.13
N PHE A 163 -4.23 -18.38 -4.97
CA PHE A 163 -3.60 -19.06 -6.09
C PHE A 163 -2.15 -19.48 -5.83
N LYS A 164 -1.47 -18.81 -4.90
CA LYS A 164 -0.07 -19.06 -4.55
C LYS A 164 0.17 -19.38 -3.05
N PRO A 165 -0.72 -20.10 -2.35
CA PRO A 165 -0.63 -20.26 -0.89
C PRO A 165 0.68 -20.92 -0.46
N ALA A 166 1.13 -21.96 -1.16
CA ALA A 166 2.37 -22.66 -0.82
C ALA A 166 3.62 -21.80 -1.04
N LEU A 167 3.63 -20.95 -2.08
CA LEU A 167 4.75 -20.04 -2.34
C LEU A 167 4.76 -18.90 -1.31
N LEU A 168 3.60 -18.31 -1.03
CA LEU A 168 3.45 -17.26 -0.02
C LEU A 168 3.90 -17.76 1.36
N ASP A 169 3.47 -18.95 1.78
CA ASP A 169 3.87 -19.54 3.07
C ASP A 169 5.39 -19.74 3.18
N ARG A 170 6.04 -20.25 2.12
CA ARG A 170 7.51 -20.38 2.09
C ARG A 170 8.22 -19.04 2.22
N ILE A 171 7.74 -18.02 1.50
CA ILE A 171 8.31 -16.67 1.54
C ILE A 171 8.18 -16.07 2.93
N LEU A 172 6.96 -16.07 3.50
CA LEU A 172 6.68 -15.49 4.81
C LEU A 172 7.44 -16.22 5.92
N THR A 173 7.50 -17.56 5.86
CA THR A 173 8.28 -18.38 6.79
C THR A 173 9.77 -18.06 6.72
N CYS A 174 10.31 -17.85 5.52
CA CYS A 174 11.71 -17.46 5.35
C CYS A 174 11.95 -16.08 5.96
N MET A 175 11.15 -15.07 5.58
CA MET A 175 11.26 -13.70 6.10
C MET A 175 11.20 -13.67 7.62
N ALA A 176 10.26 -14.40 8.24
CA ALA A 176 10.12 -14.46 9.69
C ALA A 176 11.32 -15.10 10.42
N LYS A 177 12.07 -15.99 9.74
CA LYS A 177 13.25 -16.65 10.31
C LYS A 177 14.54 -15.85 10.12
N THR A 178 14.64 -15.08 9.04
CA THR A 178 15.89 -14.43 8.63
C THR A 178 15.92 -12.92 8.87
N THR A 179 14.77 -12.30 9.14
CA THR A 179 14.66 -10.84 9.26
C THR A 179 13.75 -10.42 10.40
N GLN A 180 13.88 -9.16 10.82
CA GLN A 180 12.91 -8.54 11.71
C GLN A 180 11.71 -8.04 10.90
N VAL A 181 10.54 -8.65 11.11
CA VAL A 181 9.27 -8.22 10.50
C VAL A 181 8.63 -7.13 11.35
N MET A 182 8.18 -6.04 10.72
CA MET A 182 7.54 -4.92 11.39
C MET A 182 6.49 -4.26 10.49
N THR A 183 5.60 -3.45 11.07
CA THR A 183 4.62 -2.65 10.31
C THR A 183 5.31 -1.52 9.55
N LEU A 184 4.66 -1.01 8.51
CA LEU A 184 5.18 0.12 7.75
C LEU A 184 5.28 1.38 8.61
N GLU A 185 4.37 1.62 9.56
CA GLU A 185 4.49 2.71 10.55
C GLU A 185 5.80 2.63 11.35
N LYS A 186 6.24 1.42 11.75
CA LYS A 186 7.51 1.23 12.46
C LYS A 186 8.71 1.49 11.55
N ILE A 187 8.63 1.12 10.27
CA ILE A 187 9.65 1.46 9.27
C ILE A 187 9.71 2.97 9.08
N ALA A 188 8.55 3.62 8.88
CA ALA A 188 8.42 5.06 8.75
C ALA A 188 9.07 5.80 9.92
N SER A 189 8.79 5.35 11.14
CA SER A 189 9.35 5.94 12.35
C SER A 189 10.87 5.81 12.43
N ARG A 190 11.45 4.72 11.92
CA ARG A 190 12.91 4.57 11.84
C ARG A 190 13.54 5.43 10.75
N VAL A 191 12.84 5.65 9.64
CA VAL A 191 13.32 6.49 8.53
C VAL A 191 13.25 7.98 8.89
N LYS A 192 12.26 8.39 9.70
CA LYS A 192 12.09 9.78 10.14
C LYS A 192 12.93 10.18 11.36
N ALA A 193 13.46 9.21 12.11
CA ALA A 193 14.31 9.43 13.29
C ALA A 193 15.72 9.87 12.90
#